data_AF-A0A7X6USH3-F1
#
_entry.id   AF-A0A7X6USH3-F1
#
_cell.length_a   1.000
_cell.length_b   1.000
_cell.length_c   1.000
_cell.angle_alpha   90.00
_cell.angle_beta   90.00
_cell.angle_gamma   90.00
#
_symmetry.space_group_name_H-M   'P 1'
#
loop_
_entity.id
_entity.type
_entity.pdbx_description
1 polymer ?
#
loop_
_entity_poly.entity_id
_entity_poly.type
_entity_poly.pdbx_seq_one_letter_code
_entity_poly.pdbx_strand_id
1 'polypeptide(L)' 'PLIVVMTASHMQELQRRFPAARDRAYLLSSFDPAGNNRDIADPIGFNMAIYRQTCAAIDAFLPDLILYLKEYEIRTQ' A
#
# COMPACT_ATOMS: atom_id res chain seq x y z
N PRO A 1 -7.16 -1.89 13.02
CA PRO A 1 -5.91 -1.27 12.53
C PRO A 1 -5.80 -1.44 11.02
N LEU A 2 -5.45 -0.38 10.29
CA LEU A 2 -5.22 -0.42 8.84
C LEU A 2 -3.96 -1.23 8.52
N ILE A 3 -3.99 -2.05 7.49
CA ILE A 3 -2.83 -2.77 6.94
C ILE A 3 -2.66 -2.35 5.49
N VAL A 4 -1.45 -1.89 5.15
CA VAL A 4 -1.10 -1.48 3.79
C VAL A 4 -0.04 -2.43 3.26
N VAL A 5 -0.26 -2.97 2.07
CA VAL A 5 0.66 -3.92 1.41
C VAL A 5 1.20 -3.36 0.10
N MET A 6 2.40 -3.82 -0.27
CA MET A 6 3.10 -3.31 -1.45
C MET A 6 2.70 -3.99 -2.77
N THR A 7 2.19 -5.22 -2.70
CA THR A 7 1.92 -6.05 -3.89
C THR A 7 0.65 -6.88 -3.74
N ALA A 8 0.07 -7.30 -4.86
CA ALA A 8 -1.02 -8.27 -4.89
C ALA A 8 -0.62 -9.60 -4.25
N SER A 9 0.65 -10.02 -4.38
CA SER A 9 1.17 -11.23 -3.73
C SER A 9 1.15 -11.12 -2.21
N HIS A 10 1.58 -9.97 -1.66
CA HIS A 10 1.45 -9.71 -0.22
C HIS A 10 -0.01 -9.75 0.24
N MET A 11 -0.93 -9.20 -0.55
CA MET A 11 -2.37 -9.23 -0.26
C MET A 11 -2.90 -10.65 -0.21
N GLN A 12 -2.60 -11.46 -1.23
CA GLN A 12 -3.03 -12.86 -1.31
C GLN A 12 -2.51 -13.66 -0.12
N GLU A 13 -1.24 -13.48 0.24
CA GLU A 13 -0.64 -14.21 1.35
C GLU A 13 -1.23 -13.79 2.70
N LEU A 14 -1.46 -12.49 2.89
CA LEU A 14 -2.13 -11.95 4.09
C LEU A 14 -3.54 -12.53 4.22
N GLN A 15 -4.34 -12.50 3.14
CA GLN A 15 -5.72 -13.02 3.15
C GLN A 15 -5.76 -14.53 3.40
N ARG A 16 -4.80 -15.28 2.86
CA ARG A 16 -4.69 -16.72 3.07
C ARG A 16 -4.36 -17.08 4.51
N ARG A 17 -3.43 -16.36 5.14
CA ARG A 17 -2.98 -16.64 6.52
C ARG A 17 -3.86 -16.00 7.59
N PHE A 18 -4.43 -14.84 7.31
CA PHE A 18 -5.19 -14.02 8.25
C PHE A 18 -6.50 -13.52 7.61
N PRO A 19 -7.49 -14.40 7.37
CA PRO A 19 -8.75 -14.01 6.71
C PRO A 19 -9.49 -12.85 7.40
N ALA A 20 -9.42 -12.77 8.73
CA ALA A 20 -10.04 -11.71 9.53
C ALA A 20 -9.44 -10.31 9.29
N ALA A 21 -8.33 -10.21 8.57
CA ALA A 21 -7.70 -8.95 8.21
C ALA A 21 -8.13 -8.42 6.83
N ARG A 22 -8.94 -9.19 6.08
CA ARG A 22 -9.31 -8.87 4.69
C ARG A 22 -9.94 -7.48 4.54
N ASP A 23 -10.84 -7.10 5.45
CA ASP A 23 -11.62 -5.87 5.35
C ASP A 23 -10.84 -4.62 5.78
N ARG A 24 -9.60 -4.79 6.23
CA ARG A 24 -8.71 -3.71 6.70
C ARG A 24 -7.35 -3.72 6.00
N ALA A 25 -7.21 -4.50 4.93
CA ALA A 25 -5.99 -4.64 4.16
C ALA A 25 -6.16 -4.03 2.77
N TYR A 26 -5.25 -3.13 2.39
CA TYR A 26 -5.30 -2.40 1.12
C TYR A 26 -3.93 -2.38 0.45
N LEU A 27 -3.89 -2.34 -0.89
CA LEU A 27 -2.66 -2.04 -1.62
C LEU A 27 -2.31 -0.57 -1.42
N LEU A 28 -1.02 -0.24 -1.29
CA LEU A 28 -0.59 1.17 -1.22
C LEU A 28 -1.10 1.99 -2.41
N SER A 29 -1.04 1.41 -3.61
CA SER A 29 -1.48 2.10 -4.82
C SER A 29 -3.01 2.27 -4.90
N SER A 30 -3.79 1.53 -4.10
CA SER A 30 -5.27 1.62 -4.16
C SER A 30 -5.82 2.93 -3.57
N PHE A 31 -4.97 3.70 -2.90
CA PHE A 31 -5.31 5.04 -2.43
C PHE A 31 -5.21 6.09 -3.55
N ASP A 32 -4.56 5.76 -4.68
CA ASP A 32 -4.50 6.64 -5.85
C ASP A 32 -5.91 6.81 -6.48
N PRO A 33 -6.42 8.04 -6.60
CA PRO A 33 -7.71 8.32 -7.24
C PRO A 33 -7.79 7.83 -8.70
N ALA A 34 -6.65 7.68 -9.38
CA ALA A 34 -6.62 7.18 -10.75
C ALA A 34 -6.89 5.66 -10.86
N GLY A 35 -7.03 4.95 -9.73
CA GLY A 35 -7.42 3.53 -9.71
C GLY A 35 -6.33 2.58 -10.22
N ASN A 36 -5.07 3.03 -10.23
CA ASN A 36 -3.95 2.22 -10.66
C ASN A 36 -3.53 1.27 -9.52
N ASN A 37 -4.21 0.13 -9.41
CA ASN A 37 -3.82 -0.96 -8.49
C ASN A 37 -2.55 -1.67 -8.96
N ARG A 38 -1.41 -0.97 -8.88
CA ARG A 38 -0.10 -1.45 -9.32
C ARG A 38 0.78 -1.83 -8.13
N ASP A 39 1.51 -2.91 -8.30
CA ASP A 39 2.49 -3.35 -7.33
C ASP A 39 3.67 -2.39 -7.27
N ILE A 40 4.19 -2.17 -6.06
CA ILE A 40 5.49 -1.54 -5.84
C ILE A 40 6.56 -2.62 -6.03
N ALA A 41 7.44 -2.42 -7.01
CA ALA A 41 8.50 -3.37 -7.32
C ALA A 41 9.52 -3.52 -6.17
N ASP A 42 9.92 -4.75 -5.91
CA ASP A 42 10.93 -5.09 -4.91
C ASP A 42 12.34 -4.70 -5.41
N PRO A 43 13.06 -3.79 -4.72
CA PRO A 43 14.38 -3.35 -5.14
C PRO A 43 15.52 -4.29 -4.69
N ILE A 44 15.24 -5.37 -3.95
CA ILE A 44 16.27 -6.27 -3.41
C ILE A 44 17.23 -6.77 -4.50
N GLY A 45 18.53 -6.64 -4.24
CA GLY A 45 19.60 -7.12 -5.13
C GLY A 45 19.93 -6.17 -6.29
N PHE A 46 19.20 -5.06 -6.45
CA PHE A 46 19.48 -4.06 -7.47
C PHE A 46 20.37 -2.92 -6.97
N ASN A 47 20.73 -2.02 -7.89
CA ASN A 47 21.55 -0.85 -7.59
C ASN A 47 20.74 0.28 -6.92
N MET A 48 21.46 1.29 -6.41
CA MET A 48 20.86 2.42 -5.68
C MET A 48 19.85 3.22 -6.51
N ALA A 49 19.97 3.28 -7.84
CA ALA A 49 19.01 4.00 -8.66
C ALA A 49 17.62 3.34 -8.60
N ILE A 50 17.57 2.00 -8.59
CA ILE A 50 16.32 1.24 -8.44
C ILE A 50 15.69 1.49 -7.06
N TYR A 51 16.48 1.47 -5.99
CA TYR A 51 15.98 1.81 -4.64
C TYR A 51 15.38 3.22 -4.58
N ARG A 52 16.02 4.21 -5.22
CA ARG A 52 15.49 5.58 -5.29
C ARG A 52 14.19 5.65 -6.08
N GLN A 53 14.08 4.88 -7.16
CA GLN A 53 12.85 4.80 -7.94
C GLN A 53 11.71 4.16 -7.13
N THR A 54 11.97 3.08 -6.40
CA THR A 54 10.99 2.46 -5.50
C THR A 54 10.56 3.42 -4.40
N CYS A 55 11.50 4.16 -3.80
CA CYS A 55 11.19 5.20 -2.80
C CYS A 55 10.27 6.27 -3.38
N ALA A 56 10.61 6.81 -4.56
CA ALA A 56 9.78 7.82 -5.23
C ALA A 56 8.39 7.30 -5.58
N ALA A 57 8.26 6.02 -5.95
CA ALA A 57 6.97 5.39 -6.19
C ALA A 57 6.13 5.30 -4.92
N ILE A 58 6.73 4.96 -3.77
CA ILE A 58 6.03 4.97 -2.47
C ILE A 58 5.61 6.39 -2.11
N ASP A 59 6.52 7.35 -2.22
CA ASP A 59 6.28 8.76 -1.88
C ASP A 59 5.10 9.36 -2.66
N ALA A 60 4.90 8.93 -3.92
CA ALA A 60 3.79 9.39 -4.74
C ALA A 60 2.40 9.02 -4.17
N PHE A 61 2.28 7.93 -3.41
CA PHE A 61 1.01 7.46 -2.83
C PHE A 61 0.79 7.91 -1.38
N LEU A 62 1.83 8.41 -0.69
CA LEU A 62 1.72 8.82 0.72
C LEU A 62 0.71 9.96 0.96
N PRO A 63 0.59 11.00 0.12
CA PRO A 63 -0.38 12.07 0.34
C PRO A 63 -1.84 11.55 0.42
N ASP A 64 -2.22 10.67 -0.49
CA ASP A 64 -3.57 10.10 -0.54
C ASP A 64 -3.82 9.14 0.63
N LEU A 65 -2.81 8.35 1.02
CA LEU A 65 -2.88 7.52 2.21
C LEU A 65 -3.07 8.36 3.48
N ILE A 66 -2.36 9.48 3.61
CA ILE A 66 -2.51 10.40 4.76
C ILE A 66 -3.92 11.01 4.78
N LEU A 67 -4.44 11.42 3.62
CA LEU A 67 -5.80 11.93 3.50
C LEU A 67 -6.82 10.87 3.94
N TYR A 68 -6.67 9.63 3.45
CA TYR A 68 -7.52 8.51 3.85
C TYR A 68 -7.47 8.26 5.36
N LEU A 69 -6.28 8.28 5.97
CA LEU A 69 -6.13 8.07 7.41
C LEU A 69 -6.86 9.13 8.25
N LYS A 70 -6.79 10.40 7.84
CA LYS A 70 -7.52 11.48 8.51
C LYS A 70 -9.03 11.28 8.44
N GLU A 71 -9.55 10.88 7.27
CA GLU A 71 -10.98 10.57 7.14
C GLU A 71 -11.38 9.33 7.92
N TYR A 72 -10.51 8.32 7.97
CA TYR A 72 -10.74 7.07 8.69
C TYR A 72 -10.85 7.31 10.21
N GLU A 73 -9.98 8.14 10.79
CA GLU A 73 -10.06 8.53 12.21
C GLU A 73 -11.38 9.21 12.54
N ILE A 74 -11.86 10.13 11.70
CA ILE A 74 -13.14 10.83 11.90
C ILE A 74 -14.33 9.84 11.91
N ARG A 75 -14.30 8.80 11.08
CA ARG A 75 -15.40 7.81 10.96
C ARG A 75 -15.40 6.76 12.08
N THR A 76 -14.29 6.62 12.79
CA THR A 76 -14.12 5.63 13.85
C THR A 76 -14.21 6.22 15.26
N GLN A 77 -14.44 7.54 15.37
CA GLN A 77 -14.87 8.24 16.59
C GLN A 77 -16.39 8.33 16.67
#